data_AF-A0A431PDG4-F1
#
_entry.id   AF-A0A431PDG4-F1
#
_cell.length_a   1.000
_cell.length_b   1.000
_cell.length_c   1.000
_cell.angle_alpha   90.00
_cell.angle_beta   90.00
_cell.angle_gamma   90.00
#
_symmetry.space_group_name_H-M   'P 1'
#
loop_
_entity.id
_entity.type
_entity.pdbx_description
1 polymer ?
#
loop_
_entity_poly.entity_id
_entity_poly.type
_entity_poly.pdbx_seq_one_letter_code
_entity_poly.pdbx_strand_id
1 'polypeptide(L)' 'MTNDAAAQLAILTEALTEIVDLTTTRPCSVALLGDLLDRMGEIAAGALTAAATYGQLPPFPTEIGLRGETLN' A
#
# COMPACT_ATOMS: atom_id res chain seq x y z
N MET A 1 22.41 7.45 9.06
CA MET A 1 21.14 6.82 9.49
C MET A 1 19.95 7.21 8.60
N THR A 2 20.15 7.77 7.41
CA THR A 2 19.07 8.23 6.49
C THR A 2 18.78 7.26 5.34
N ASN A 3 19.54 6.17 5.21
CA ASN A 3 19.47 5.26 4.06
C ASN A 3 18.30 4.26 4.19
N ASP A 4 18.03 3.82 5.42
CA ASP A 4 17.03 2.78 5.68
C ASP A 4 15.61 3.27 5.40
N ALA A 5 15.26 4.49 5.81
CA ALA A 5 13.95 5.09 5.54
C ALA A 5 13.74 5.37 4.04
N ALA A 6 14.80 5.74 3.31
CA ALA A 6 14.72 5.95 1.86
C ALA A 6 14.49 4.62 1.12
N ALA A 7 15.16 3.54 1.55
CA ALA A 7 14.94 2.20 1.02
C ALA A 7 13.51 1.70 1.30
N GLN A 8 13.01 1.90 2.52
CA GLN A 8 11.63 1.57 2.89
C GLN A 8 10.60 2.29 2.02
N LEU A 9 10.76 3.60 1.84
CA LEU A 9 9.86 4.39 1.01
C LEU A 9 9.90 3.98 -0.46
N ALA A 10 11.08 3.65 -1.00
CA ALA A 10 11.21 3.17 -2.37
C ALA A 10 10.43 1.87 -2.58
N ILE A 11 10.61 0.88 -1.70
CA ILE A 11 9.92 -0.42 -1.76
C ILE A 11 8.39 -0.24 -1.69
N LEU A 12 7.91 0.59 -0.75
CA LEU A 12 6.49 0.83 -0.59
C LEU A 12 5.89 1.60 -1.78
N THR A 13 6.62 2.57 -2.34
CA THR A 13 6.17 3.36 -3.49
C THR A 13 6.09 2.52 -4.76
N GLU A 14 7.05 1.62 -4.97
CA GLU A 14 7.03 0.67 -6.08
C GLU A 14 5.81 -0.25 -6.01
N ALA A 15 5.55 -0.84 -4.83
CA ALA A 15 4.39 -1.70 -4.62
C ALA A 15 3.06 -0.97 -4.83
N LEU A 16 2.94 0.28 -4.35
CA LEU A 16 1.75 1.11 -4.60
C LEU A 16 1.56 1.41 -6.09
N THR A 17 2.64 1.63 -6.83
CA THR A 17 2.59 1.87 -8.27
C THR A 17 2.09 0.62 -9.00
N GLU A 18 2.57 -0.57 -8.63
CA GLU A 18 2.11 -1.84 -9.19
C GLU A 18 0.62 -2.10 -8.89
N ILE A 19 0.17 -1.81 -7.66
CA ILE A 19 -1.25 -1.93 -7.28
C ILE A 19 -2.13 -0.99 -8.11
N VAL A 20 -1.71 0.28 -8.29
CA VAL A 20 -2.46 1.25 -9.11
C VAL A 20 -2.48 0.82 -10.58
N ASP A 21 -1.38 0.31 -11.13
CA ASP A 21 -1.34 -0.21 -12.49
C ASP A 21 -2.35 -1.36 -12.68
N LEU A 22 -2.35 -2.34 -11.77
CA LEU A 22 -3.27 -3.48 -11.80
C LEU A 22 -4.75 -3.07 -11.81
N THR A 23 -5.10 -1.96 -11.14
CA THR A 23 -6.46 -1.44 -11.11
C THR A 23 -6.84 -0.60 -12.33
N THR A 24 -5.86 -0.01 -13.02
CA THR A 24 -6.09 0.91 -14.14
C THR A 24 -5.99 0.25 -15.51
N THR A 25 -5.21 -0.84 -15.64
CA THR A 25 -4.96 -1.51 -16.93
C THR A 25 -5.92 -2.66 -17.23
N ARG A 26 -6.62 -3.22 -16.23
CA ARG A 26 -7.46 -4.40 -16.41
C ARG A 26 -8.95 -4.06 -16.42
N PRO A 27 -9.70 -4.33 -17.51
CA PRO A 27 -11.16 -4.27 -17.48
C PRO A 27 -11.67 -5.34 -16.49
N CYS A 28 -12.10 -4.89 -15.31
CA CYS A 28 -12.48 -5.77 -14.22
C CYS A 28 -13.94 -6.23 -14.41
N SER A 29 -14.14 -7.51 -14.72
CA SER A 29 -15.44 -8.15 -14.47
C SER A 29 -15.58 -8.41 -12.96
N VAL A 30 -16.79 -8.38 -12.42
CA VAL A 30 -17.03 -8.57 -10.96
C VAL A 30 -16.47 -9.90 -10.44
N ALA A 31 -16.41 -10.94 -11.29
CA ALA A 31 -15.82 -12.24 -10.97
C ALA A 31 -14.28 -12.21 -10.87
N LEU A 32 -13.60 -11.21 -11.46
CA LEU A 32 -12.15 -11.00 -11.40
C LEU A 32 -11.73 -10.07 -10.25
N LEU A 33 -12.69 -9.47 -9.54
CA LEU A 33 -12.41 -8.47 -8.50
C LEU A 33 -11.82 -9.11 -7.24
N GLY A 34 -12.29 -10.30 -6.85
CA GLY A 34 -11.75 -11.04 -5.69
C GLY A 34 -10.27 -11.39 -5.90
N ASP A 35 -9.95 -12.04 -7.01
CA ASP A 35 -8.58 -12.40 -7.37
C ASP A 35 -7.65 -11.17 -7.50
N LEU A 36 -8.19 -10.03 -7.98
CA LEU A 36 -7.47 -8.76 -8.02
C LEU A 36 -7.17 -8.23 -6.62
N LEU A 37 -8.16 -8.25 -5.72
CA LEU A 37 -8.01 -7.80 -4.33
C LEU A 37 -7.00 -8.68 -3.57
N ASP A 38 -7.10 -10.00 -3.74
CA ASP A 38 -6.14 -10.94 -3.16
C ASP A 38 -4.73 -10.65 -3.68
N ARG A 39 -4.57 -10.44 -4.99
CA ARG A 39 -3.27 -10.12 -5.57
C ARG A 39 -2.70 -8.79 -5.08
N MET A 40 -3.52 -7.75 -4.97
CA MET A 40 -3.11 -6.46 -4.40
C MET A 40 -2.70 -6.61 -2.93
N GLY A 41 -3.42 -7.44 -2.18
CA GLY A 41 -3.08 -7.78 -0.80
C GLY A 41 -1.72 -8.48 -0.66
N GLU A 42 -1.44 -9.45 -1.53
CA GLU A 42 -0.15 -10.14 -1.58
C GLU A 42 1.01 -9.17 -1.86
N ILE A 43 0.85 -8.26 -2.83
CA ILE A 43 1.86 -7.25 -3.18
C ILE A 43 2.09 -6.32 -1.99
N ALA A 44 1.03 -5.81 -1.37
CA ALA A 44 1.14 -4.93 -0.20
C ALA A 44 1.82 -5.63 0.99
N ALA A 45 1.46 -6.89 1.27
CA ALA A 45 2.07 -7.66 2.36
C ALA A 45 3.55 -7.97 2.10
N GLY A 46 3.90 -8.32 0.87
CA GLY A 46 5.28 -8.57 0.45
C GLY A 46 6.14 -7.32 0.60
N ALA A 47 5.65 -6.18 0.11
CA ALA A 47 6.33 -4.89 0.21
C ALA A 47 6.51 -4.45 1.67
N LEU A 48 5.48 -4.63 2.50
CA LEU A 48 5.56 -4.31 3.93
C LEU A 48 6.61 -5.18 4.63
N THR A 49 6.63 -6.48 4.32
CA THR A 49 7.61 -7.42 4.87
C THR A 49 9.03 -7.05 4.45
N ALA A 50 9.23 -6.69 3.17
CA ALA A 50 10.52 -6.24 2.65
C ALA A 50 10.96 -4.93 3.30
N ALA A 51 10.07 -3.94 3.42
CA ALA A 51 10.37 -2.67 4.10
C ALA A 51 10.70 -2.87 5.59
N ALA A 52 10.06 -3.83 6.27
CA ALA A 52 10.35 -4.16 7.67
C ALA A 52 11.78 -4.69 7.87
N THR A 53 12.45 -5.20 6.83
CA THR A 53 13.85 -5.67 6.93
C THR A 53 14.85 -4.53 7.11
N TYR A 54 14.49 -3.32 6.71
CA TYR A 54 15.33 -2.12 6.84
C TYR A 54 15.12 -1.39 8.18
N GLY A 55 14.16 -1.81 8.99
CA GLY A 55 13.89 -1.21 10.29
C GLY A 55 12.43 -1.30 10.70
N GLN A 56 12.15 -0.90 11.93
CA GLN A 56 10.77 -0.87 12.43
C GLN A 56 9.95 0.12 11.59
N LEU A 57 8.90 -0.37 10.94
CA LEU A 57 7.96 0.47 10.23
C LEU A 57 7.28 1.42 11.22
N PRO A 58 7.01 2.67 10.80
CA PRO A 58 6.21 3.57 11.61
C PRO A 58 4.85 2.92 11.89
N PRO A 59 4.31 3.08 13.11
CA PRO A 59 2.97 2.59 13.41
C PRO A 59 2.00 3.21 12.42
N PHE A 60 1.13 2.36 11.84
CA PHE A 60 0.04 2.87 11.02
C PHE A 60 -0.82 3.79 11.89
N PRO A 61 -1.13 5.02 11.46
CA PRO A 61 -2.08 5.84 12.17
C PRO A 61 -3.43 5.10 12.17
N THR A 62 -3.83 4.59 13.33
CA THR A 62 -5.12 3.92 13.55
C THR A 62 -6.30 4.84 13.21
N GLU A 63 -6.04 6.15 13.24
CA GLU A 63 -6.95 7.20 12.85
C GLU A 63 -6.56 7.67 11.44
N ILE A 64 -7.12 7.05 10.38
CA ILE A 64 -7.33 7.81 9.15
C ILE A 64 -8.31 8.89 9.58
N GLY A 65 -7.79 10.08 9.89
CA GLY A 65 -8.60 11.23 10.23
C GLY A 65 -9.46 11.57 9.02
N LEU A 66 -10.61 10.91 8.91
CA LEU A 66 -11.81 11.46 8.33
C LEU A 66 -12.08 12.70 9.19
N ARG A 67 -11.41 13.80 8.84
CA ARG A 67 -11.85 15.13 9.21
C ARG A 67 -13.19 15.29 8.51
N GLY A 68 -14.22 14.74 9.15
CA GLY A 68 -15.57 15.25 8.99
C GLY A 68 -15.45 16.73 9.31
N GLU A 69 -15.52 17.55 8.26
CA GLU A 69 -15.97 18.93 8.39
C GLU A 69 -17.27 18.89 9.19
N THR A 70 -17.17 19.12 10.50
CA THR A 70 -18.30 19.62 11.25
C THR A 70 -18.48 21.07 10.78
N LEU A 71 -19.29 21.23 9.73
CA LEU A 71 -19.84 22.51 9.32
C LEU A 71 -20.65 23.05 10.51
N ASN A 72 -20.09 24.04 11.20
CA ASN A 72 -20.84 24.95 12.08
C ASN A 72 -21.26 26.18 11.28
#